data_AF-A0A9P6WS73-F1
#
_entry.id   AF-A0A9P6WS73-F1
#
_cell.length_a   1.000
_cell.length_b   1.000
_cell.length_c   1.000
_cell.angle_alpha   90.00
_cell.angle_beta   90.00
_cell.angle_gamma   90.00
#
_symmetry.space_group_name_H-M   'P 1'
#
loop_
_entity.id
_entity.type
_entity.pdbx_description
1 polymer ?
#
loop_
_entity_poly.entity_id
_entity_poly.type
_entity_poly.pdbx_seq_one_letter_code
_entity_poly.pdbx_strand_id
1 'polypeptide(L)'
;MDIRHPLKDYDRQMLSYAVQRGMPAHALLTKADKLSRSQQMQTLQKVRKELHSAYGDSVSVQVFSGEDRTGVDEARAVIGGWLGLE
;
A
#
# COMPACT_ATOMS: atom_id res chain seq x y z
N MET A 1 2.43 5.93 1.48
CA MET A 1 3.79 6.36 1.09
C MET A 1 3.76 6.97 -0.31
N ASP A 2 4.63 7.95 -0.60
CA ASP A 2 4.73 8.56 -1.95
C ASP A 2 5.31 7.54 -2.94
N ILE A 3 4.60 7.26 -4.04
CA ILE A 3 4.99 6.22 -5.01
C ILE A 3 6.36 6.48 -5.65
N ARG A 4 6.84 7.72 -5.65
CA ARG A 4 8.14 8.07 -6.22
C ARG A 4 9.30 7.64 -5.32
N HIS A 5 9.05 7.52 -4.01
CA HIS A 5 10.07 7.16 -3.02
C HIS A 5 9.47 6.31 -1.88
N PRO A 6 8.93 5.11 -2.18
CA PRO A 6 8.24 4.28 -1.19
C PRO A 6 9.22 3.64 -0.21
N LEU A 7 8.68 3.12 0.91
CA LEU A 7 9.41 2.34 1.92
C LEU A 7 10.61 3.07 2.52
N LYS A 8 10.39 4.31 2.96
CA LYS A 8 11.35 5.01 3.83
C LYS A 8 11.43 4.32 5.18
N ASP A 9 12.47 4.62 5.95
CA ASP A 9 12.74 3.96 7.23
C ASP A 9 11.54 4.05 8.19
N TYR A 10 10.88 5.21 8.23
CA TYR A 10 9.68 5.40 9.05
C TYR A 10 8.47 4.58 8.56
N ASP A 11 8.28 4.42 7.24
CA ASP A 11 7.23 3.56 6.69
C ASP A 11 7.43 2.11 7.16
N ARG A 12 8.68 1.63 7.14
CA ARG A 12 9.04 0.27 7.56
C ARG A 12 8.83 0.06 9.06
N GLN A 13 9.22 1.04 9.87
CA GLN A 13 9.00 0.98 11.33
C GLN A 13 7.51 0.88 11.67
N MET A 14 6.68 1.71 11.03
CA MET A 14 5.23 1.69 11.17
C MET A 14 4.62 0.33 10.78
N LEU A 15 5.03 -0.23 9.64
CA LEU A 15 4.54 -1.53 9.17
C LEU A 15 4.97 -2.66 10.11
N SER A 16 6.24 -2.68 10.52
CA SER A 16 6.74 -3.66 11.50
C SER A 16 5.96 -3.59 12.82
N TYR A 17 5.64 -2.38 13.30
CA TYR A 17 4.84 -2.21 14.52
C TYR A 17 3.43 -2.79 14.37
N ALA A 18 2.75 -2.51 13.26
CA ALA A 18 1.41 -3.05 13.01
C ALA A 18 1.42 -4.60 12.96
N VAL A 19 2.37 -5.18 12.23
CA VAL A 19 2.52 -6.63 12.09
C VAL A 19 2.83 -7.29 13.44
N GLN A 20 3.75 -6.73 14.23
CA GLN A 20 4.08 -7.26 15.57
C GLN A 20 2.89 -7.23 16.53
N ARG A 21 1.95 -6.31 16.32
CA ARG A 21 0.71 -6.19 17.09
C ARG A 21 -0.43 -7.05 16.56
N GLY A 22 -0.19 -7.83 15.49
CA GLY A 22 -1.21 -8.64 14.83
C GLY A 22 -2.28 -7.81 14.11
N MET A 23 -1.96 -6.56 13.77
CA MET A 23 -2.89 -5.67 13.05
C MET A 23 -2.66 -5.79 11.54
N PRO A 24 -3.73 -5.93 10.72
CA PRO A 24 -3.59 -5.88 9.28
C PRO A 24 -3.11 -4.49 8.84
N ALA A 25 -2.29 -4.45 7.79
CA ALA A 25 -1.86 -3.20 7.19
C ALA A 25 -2.06 -3.21 5.67
N HIS A 26 -2.44 -2.05 5.14
CA HIS A 26 -2.61 -1.85 3.70
C HIS A 26 -1.92 -0.56 3.28
N ALA A 27 -0.87 -0.69 2.47
CA ALA A 27 -0.06 0.42 2.01
C ALA A 27 -0.66 1.07 0.76
N LEU A 28 -0.90 2.37 0.82
CA LEU A 28 -1.26 3.18 -0.35
C LEU A 28 -0.01 3.83 -0.96
N LEU A 29 0.28 3.50 -2.22
CA LEU A 29 1.29 4.19 -3.04
C LEU A 29 0.67 5.45 -3.64
N THR A 30 0.67 6.51 -2.84
CA THR A 30 0.06 7.81 -3.13
C THR A 30 0.79 8.58 -4.24
N LYS A 31 0.10 9.56 -4.84
CA LYS A 31 0.59 10.42 -5.95
C LYS A 31 0.92 9.63 -7.22
N ALA A 32 0.15 8.58 -7.48
CA ALA A 32 0.28 7.76 -8.69
C ALA A 32 0.21 8.57 -9.98
N ASP A 33 -0.57 9.65 -10.00
CA ASP A 33 -0.70 10.62 -11.09
C ASP A 33 0.64 11.23 -11.54
N LYS A 34 1.67 11.22 -10.68
CA LYS A 34 3.01 11.73 -11.02
C LYS A 34 3.88 10.71 -11.79
N LEU A 35 3.38 9.50 -12.04
CA LEU A 35 4.08 8.44 -12.78
C LEU A 35 3.22 7.90 -13.92
N SER A 36 3.87 7.45 -15.00
CA SER A 36 3.19 6.69 -16.05
C SER A 36 2.64 5.36 -15.52
N ARG A 37 1.62 4.79 -16.16
CA ARG A 37 1.04 3.48 -15.76
C ARG A 37 2.09 2.37 -15.67
N SER A 38 3.05 2.34 -16.59
CA SER A 38 4.15 1.35 -16.56
C SER A 38 5.03 1.51 -15.32
N GLN A 39 5.41 2.75 -14.98
CA GLN A 39 6.18 3.05 -13.77
C GLN A 39 5.39 2.74 -12.49
N GLN A 40 4.08 3.06 -12.47
CA GLN A 40 3.22 2.70 -11.34
C GLN A 40 3.23 1.19 -11.09
N MET A 41 3.04 0.39 -12.14
CA MET A 41 3.03 -1.08 -12.04
C MET A 41 4.40 -1.63 -11.63
N GLN A 42 5.49 -1.10 -12.18
CA GLN A 42 6.84 -1.50 -11.79
C GLN A 42 7.09 -1.25 -10.29
N THR A 43 6.74 -0.06 -9.80
CA THR A 43 6.89 0.28 -8.39
C THR A 43 5.99 -0.57 -7.51
N LEU A 44 4.73 -0.79 -7.91
CA LEU A 44 3.79 -1.64 -7.18
C LEU A 44 4.35 -3.06 -7.02
N GLN A 45 4.84 -3.67 -8.10
CA GLN A 45 5.38 -5.02 -8.04
C GLN A 45 6.65 -5.11 -7.19
N LYS A 46 7.53 -4.10 -7.28
CA LYS A 46 8.72 -4.01 -6.43
C LYS A 46 8.34 -3.95 -4.95
N VAL A 47 7.46 -3.03 -4.57
CA VAL A 47 7.02 -2.84 -3.18
C VAL A 47 6.26 -4.06 -2.68
N ARG A 48 5.36 -4.63 -3.51
CA ARG A 48 4.61 -5.85 -3.16
C ARG A 48 5.54 -7.02 -2.85
N LYS A 49 6.54 -7.27 -3.69
CA LYS A 49 7.54 -8.32 -3.46
C LYS A 49 8.30 -8.09 -2.16
N GLU A 50 8.71 -6.85 -1.91
CA GLU A 50 9.47 -6.49 -0.72
C GLU A 50 8.66 -6.65 0.57
N LEU A 51 7.42 -6.18 0.59
CA LEU A 51 6.49 -6.33 1.71
C LEU A 51 6.14 -7.80 1.96
N HIS A 52 5.87 -8.57 0.90
CA HIS A 52 5.60 -10.01 1.04
C HIS A 52 6.81 -10.76 1.59
N SER A 53 8.03 -10.40 1.16
CA SER A 53 9.26 -11.03 1.68
C SER A 53 9.49 -10.71 3.16
N ALA A 54 9.08 -9.54 3.63
CA ALA A 54 9.29 -9.10 5.01
C ALA A 54 8.17 -9.53 5.98
N TYR A 55 6.92 -9.56 5.51
CA TYR A 55 5.72 -9.66 6.36
C TYR A 55 4.70 -10.72 5.90
N GLY A 56 5.01 -11.48 4.84
CA GLY A 56 4.07 -12.40 4.20
C GLY A 56 2.81 -11.66 3.72
N ASP A 57 1.65 -12.25 3.94
CA ASP A 57 0.36 -11.69 3.51
C ASP A 57 -0.25 -10.71 4.52
N SER A 58 0.46 -10.39 5.61
CA SER A 58 -0.02 -9.47 6.65
C SER A 58 -0.08 -8.02 6.18
N VAL A 59 0.64 -7.68 5.11
CA VAL A 59 0.70 -6.34 4.54
C VAL A 59 0.42 -6.39 3.05
N SER A 60 -0.67 -5.74 2.63
CA SER A 60 -1.02 -5.57 1.21
C SER A 60 -0.66 -4.16 0.72
N VAL A 61 -0.63 -3.96 -0.60
CA VAL A 61 -0.27 -2.68 -1.22
C VAL A 61 -1.01 -2.46 -2.55
N GLN A 62 -1.42 -1.22 -2.79
CA GLN A 62 -2.05 -0.78 -4.03
C GLN A 62 -1.51 0.57 -4.53
N VAL A 63 -1.82 0.90 -5.78
CA VAL A 63 -1.63 2.23 -6.36
C VAL A 63 -2.76 3.15 -5.91
N PHE A 64 -2.44 4.42 -5.61
CA PHE A 64 -3.44 5.39 -5.16
C PHE A 64 -3.13 6.81 -5.67
N SER A 65 -4.16 7.54 -6.11
CA SER A 65 -4.09 8.99 -6.31
C SER A 65 -5.35 9.64 -5.76
N GLY A 66 -5.16 10.63 -4.88
CA GLY A 66 -6.26 11.47 -4.42
C GLY A 66 -6.71 12.48 -5.47
N GLU A 67 -5.79 12.94 -6.33
CA GLU A 67 -6.05 13.89 -7.42
C GLU A 67 -6.90 13.22 -8.50
N ASP A 68 -6.47 12.05 -8.97
CA ASP A 68 -7.15 11.30 -10.04
C ASP A 68 -8.21 10.32 -9.51
N ARG A 69 -8.41 10.26 -8.19
CA ARG A 69 -9.29 9.29 -7.50
C ARG A 69 -9.00 7.82 -7.85
N THR A 70 -7.77 7.52 -8.26
CA THR A 70 -7.34 6.16 -8.60
C THR A 70 -7.19 5.32 -7.33
N GLY A 71 -7.75 4.11 -7.33
CA GLY A 71 -7.63 3.15 -6.24
C GLY A 71 -8.55 3.41 -5.03
N VAL A 72 -9.45 4.39 -5.12
CA VAL A 72 -10.36 4.72 -4.00
C VAL A 72 -11.30 3.56 -3.67
N ASP A 73 -11.87 2.89 -4.67
CA ASP A 73 -12.81 1.79 -4.43
C ASP A 73 -12.11 0.55 -3.87
N GLU A 74 -10.90 0.24 -4.33
CA GLU A 74 -10.06 -0.83 -3.75
C GLU A 74 -9.75 -0.54 -2.27
N ALA A 75 -9.34 0.70 -1.95
CA ALA A 75 -9.04 1.09 -0.58
C ALA A 75 -10.26 1.02 0.33
N ARG A 76 -11.44 1.42 -0.19
CA ARG A 76 -12.72 1.28 0.52
C ARG A 76 -13.08 -0.18 0.76
N ALA A 77 -12.90 -1.05 -0.22
CA ALA A 77 -13.18 -2.48 -0.08
C ALA A 77 -12.29 -3.12 1.00
N VAL A 78 -10.99 -2.79 1.01
CA VAL A 78 -10.07 -3.30 2.04
C VAL A 78 -10.47 -2.83 3.44
N ILE A 79 -10.73 -1.54 3.62
CA ILE A 79 -11.14 -0.98 4.91
C ILE A 79 -12.51 -1.52 5.32
N GLY A 80 -13.45 -1.62 4.38
CA GLY A 80 -14.77 -2.19 4.59
C GLY A 80 -14.69 -3.63 5.09
N GLY A 81 -13.84 -4.45 4.49
CA GLY A 81 -13.57 -5.81 4.95
C GLY A 81 -13.03 -5.87 6.38
N TRP A 82 -12.15 -4.94 6.78
CA TRP A 82 -11.67 -4.86 8.17
C TRP A 82 -12.75 -4.45 9.16
N LEU A 83 -13.70 -3.62 8.74
CA LEU A 83 -14.80 -3.13 9.57
C LEU A 83 -16.03 -4.04 9.54
N GLY A 84 -16.03 -5.11 8.72
CA GLY A 84 -17.19 -5.99 8.54
C GLY A 84 -18.36 -5.31 7.82
N LEU A 85 -18.09 -4.36 6.92
CA LEU A 85 -19.08 -3.55 6.19
C LEU A 85 -19.34 -4.07 4.76
N GLU A 86 -19.17 -5.37 4.52
CA GLU A 86 -19.46 -5.99 3.21
C GLU A 86 -20.95 -5.90 2.83
#